data_AF-A0AA36J7M4-F1
#
_entry.id   AF-A0AA36J7M4-F1
#
_cell.length_a   1.000
_cell.length_b   1.000
_cell.length_c   1.000
_cell.angle_alpha   90.00
_cell.angle_beta   90.00
_cell.angle_gamma   90.00
#
_symmetry.space_group_name_H-M   'P 1'
#
loop_
_entity.id
_entity.type
_entity.pdbx_description
1 polymer ?
#
loop_
_entity_poly.entity_id
_entity_poly.type
_entity_poly.pdbx_seq_one_letter_code
_entity_poly.pdbx_strand_id
1 'polypeptide(L)'
;MAFLQPAPAVVGPVSLTALVGLIVLVHFGLNVFILGSVSDKSVIVSGVEISSTLQYALGAFCLLGLPLTVHGGVGAVYRVPGHLHTYLWYLFAFLAAGAACLISVAVLQRPCHTREPTGGDVLATMVCGLPNFTSMVFLALFLIVVSVAIYLVWSLSENVQRRLETDLFRYQEPLQLKAQLGEQAMQQARQAAGSGKSAHRGGIPGALWNSVAL
;
A
#
# COMPACT_ATOMS: atom_id res chain seq x y z
N MET A 1 4.48 -1.14 15.70
CA MET A 1 5.72 -1.35 14.92
C MET A 1 6.63 -0.12 15.07
N ALA A 2 7.29 0.04 16.22
CA ALA A 2 8.00 1.29 16.56
C ALA A 2 9.49 1.32 16.19
N PHE A 3 10.03 0.24 15.59
CA PHE A 3 11.49 0.10 15.38
C PHE A 3 12.00 0.62 14.03
N LEU A 4 11.12 0.86 13.06
CA LEU A 4 11.49 1.35 11.73
C LEU A 4 10.91 2.74 11.51
N GLN A 5 11.79 3.73 11.35
CA GLN A 5 11.38 5.05 10.93
C GLN A 5 11.01 5.03 9.44
N PRO A 6 9.90 5.67 9.04
CA PRO A 6 9.56 5.81 7.64
C PRO A 6 10.65 6.62 6.92
N ALA A 7 10.94 6.24 5.69
CA ALA A 7 11.86 6.97 4.84
C ALA A 7 11.37 8.41 4.63
N PRO A 8 12.30 9.38 4.54
CA PRO A 8 11.95 10.76 4.21
C PRO A 8 11.20 10.81 2.88
N ALA A 9 10.32 11.80 2.73
CA ALA A 9 9.50 11.97 1.52
C ALA A 9 10.31 12.13 0.22
N VAL A 10 11.60 12.44 0.35
CA VAL A 10 12.55 12.59 -0.74
C VAL A 10 13.79 11.73 -0.43
N VAL A 11 14.18 10.87 -1.37
CA VAL A 11 15.41 10.07 -1.29
C VAL A 11 16.36 10.62 -2.35
N GLY A 12 17.27 11.51 -1.94
CA GLY A 12 18.15 12.21 -2.87
C GLY A 12 17.39 13.18 -3.79
N PRO A 13 17.53 13.09 -5.13
CA PRO A 13 16.79 13.95 -6.07
C PRO A 13 15.40 13.41 -6.44
N VAL A 14 15.06 12.16 -6.07
CA VAL A 14 13.83 11.49 -6.51
C VAL A 14 12.79 11.52 -5.39
N SER A 15 11.55 11.90 -5.72
CA SER A 15 10.44 11.84 -4.77
C SER A 15 10.04 10.38 -4.48
N LEU A 16 9.66 10.08 -3.24
CA LEU A 16 9.23 8.74 -2.85
C LEU A 16 8.07 8.22 -3.72
N THR A 17 7.15 9.10 -4.12
CA THR A 17 6.04 8.78 -5.02
C THR A 17 6.52 8.36 -6.40
N ALA A 18 7.51 9.06 -6.98
CA ALA A 18 8.07 8.68 -8.28
C ALA A 18 8.79 7.33 -8.21
N LEU A 19 9.51 7.06 -7.11
CA LEU A 19 10.19 5.78 -6.89
C LEU A 19 9.19 4.62 -6.78
N VAL A 20 8.12 4.78 -5.99
CA VAL A 20 7.05 3.77 -5.91
C VAL A 20 6.33 3.61 -7.25
N GLY A 21 6.11 4.69 -8.00
CA GLY A 21 5.57 4.63 -9.35
C GLY A 21 6.43 3.79 -10.31
N LEU A 22 7.76 3.96 -10.26
CA LEU A 22 8.70 3.15 -11.04
C LEU A 22 8.64 1.67 -10.63
N ILE A 23 8.59 1.38 -9.33
CA ILE A 23 8.45 0.02 -8.81
C ILE A 23 7.17 -0.64 -9.33
N VAL A 24 6.03 0.07 -9.28
CA VAL A 24 4.75 -0.43 -9.79
C VAL A 24 4.84 -0.69 -11.30
N LEU A 25 5.45 0.21 -12.08
CA LEU A 25 5.61 0.05 -13.52
C LEU A 25 6.48 -1.17 -13.87
N VAL A 26 7.62 -1.33 -13.20
CA VAL A 26 8.52 -2.49 -13.39
C VAL A 26 7.80 -3.79 -13.01
N HIS A 27 7.07 -3.79 -11.89
CA HIS A 27 6.33 -4.96 -11.45
C HIS A 27 5.18 -5.32 -12.41
N PHE A 28 4.46 -4.33 -12.93
CA PHE A 28 3.46 -4.54 -13.98
C PHE A 28 4.09 -5.17 -15.24
N GLY A 29 5.21 -4.63 -15.72
CA GLY A 29 5.94 -5.18 -16.86
C GLY A 29 6.41 -6.62 -16.62
N LEU A 30 6.90 -6.91 -15.41
CA LEU A 30 7.30 -8.26 -15.01
C LEU A 30 6.12 -9.24 -15.00
N ASN A 31 4.95 -8.83 -14.52
CA ASN A 31 3.73 -9.66 -14.57
C ASN A 31 3.32 -9.97 -16.01
N VAL A 32 3.37 -8.98 -16.91
CA VAL A 32 3.08 -9.18 -18.34
C VAL A 32 4.09 -10.12 -18.98
N PHE A 33 5.39 -9.94 -18.67
CA PHE A 33 6.46 -10.78 -19.21
C PHE A 33 6.32 -12.25 -18.76
N ILE A 34 6.07 -12.48 -17.47
CA ILE A 34 5.87 -13.84 -16.94
C ILE A 34 4.64 -14.49 -17.58
N LEU A 35 3.53 -13.74 -17.68
CA LEU A 35 2.31 -14.25 -18.28
C LEU A 35 2.51 -14.63 -19.76
N GLY A 36 3.27 -13.84 -20.51
CA GLY A 36 3.63 -14.14 -21.90
C GLY A 36 4.63 -15.30 -22.06
N SER A 37 5.29 -15.71 -20.98
CA SER A 37 6.26 -16.81 -20.98
C SER A 37 5.65 -18.17 -20.62
N VAL A 38 4.37 -18.21 -20.21
CA VAL A 38 3.67 -19.46 -19.86
C VAL A 38 3.49 -20.31 -21.12
N SER A 39 3.89 -21.57 -21.05
CA SER A 39 3.77 -22.55 -22.13
C SER A 39 3.08 -23.82 -21.65
N ASP A 40 2.38 -24.50 -22.56
CA ASP A 40 1.69 -25.77 -22.24
C ASP A 40 2.67 -26.92 -21.96
N LYS A 41 3.93 -26.77 -22.37
CA LYS A 41 4.98 -27.79 -22.25
C LYS A 41 5.95 -27.44 -21.12
N SER A 42 6.60 -28.46 -20.55
CA SER A 42 7.72 -28.21 -19.64
C SER A 42 8.81 -27.45 -20.39
N VAL A 43 9.28 -26.36 -19.80
CA VAL A 43 10.34 -25.53 -20.37
C VAL A 43 11.60 -25.76 -19.54
N ILE A 44 12.70 -26.05 -20.21
CA ILE A 44 14.01 -26.17 -19.57
C ILE A 44 14.64 -24.78 -19.58
N VAL A 45 14.61 -24.11 -18.43
CA VAL A 45 15.24 -22.79 -18.25
C VAL A 45 16.53 -23.00 -17.48
N SER A 46 17.67 -22.71 -18.12
CA SER A 46 19.00 -22.85 -17.50
C SER A 46 19.29 -24.24 -16.91
N GLY A 47 18.76 -25.30 -17.54
CA GLY A 47 18.93 -26.68 -17.10
C GLY A 47 17.95 -27.13 -16.01
N VAL A 48 17.05 -26.25 -15.55
CA VAL A 48 15.97 -26.60 -14.63
C VAL A 48 14.70 -26.83 -15.44
N GLU A 49 14.14 -28.04 -15.35
CA GLU A 49 12.84 -28.34 -15.92
C GLU A 49 11.74 -27.75 -15.04
N ILE A 50 11.03 -26.75 -15.55
CA ILE A 50 9.91 -26.12 -14.86
C ILE A 50 8.63 -26.87 -15.21
N SER A 51 8.03 -27.52 -14.22
CA SER A 51 6.73 -28.19 -14.35
C SER A 51 5.65 -27.24 -14.86
N SER A 52 4.83 -27.70 -15.80
CA SER A 52 3.73 -26.91 -16.37
C SER A 52 2.73 -26.45 -15.30
N THR A 53 2.48 -27.26 -14.27
CA THR A 53 1.61 -26.88 -13.14
C THR A 53 2.12 -25.63 -12.43
N LEU A 54 3.45 -25.50 -12.26
CA LEU A 54 4.05 -24.31 -11.65
C LEU A 54 3.95 -23.10 -12.57
N GLN A 55 4.14 -23.28 -13.87
CA GLN A 55 3.98 -22.21 -14.87
C GLN A 55 2.55 -21.65 -14.85
N TYR A 56 1.52 -22.50 -14.83
CA TYR A 56 0.14 -22.06 -14.74
C TYR A 56 -0.20 -21.39 -13.40
N ALA A 57 0.33 -21.90 -12.29
CA ALA A 57 0.12 -21.29 -10.97
C ALA A 57 0.74 -19.89 -10.90
N LEU A 58 1.97 -19.72 -11.38
CA LEU A 58 2.65 -18.42 -11.47
C LEU A 58 1.94 -17.48 -12.45
N GLY A 59 1.50 -18.00 -13.60
CA GLY A 59 0.73 -17.25 -14.59
C GLY A 59 -0.58 -16.72 -14.01
N ALA A 60 -1.35 -17.55 -13.31
CA ALA A 60 -2.58 -17.15 -12.64
C ALA A 60 -2.32 -16.09 -11.55
N PHE A 61 -1.23 -16.26 -10.78
CA PHE A 61 -0.83 -15.28 -9.76
C PHE A 61 -0.44 -13.93 -10.37
N CYS A 62 0.29 -13.93 -11.49
CA CYS A 62 0.67 -12.72 -12.23
C CYS A 62 -0.55 -12.05 -12.88
N LEU A 63 -1.52 -12.83 -13.38
CA LEU A 63 -2.77 -12.33 -13.94
C LEU A 63 -3.58 -11.56 -12.88
N LEU A 64 -3.67 -12.09 -11.66
CA LEU A 64 -4.27 -11.38 -10.52
C LEU A 64 -3.46 -10.13 -10.13
N GLY A 65 -2.15 -10.16 -10.33
CA GLY A 65 -1.24 -9.04 -10.10
C GLY A 65 -1.46 -7.83 -10.99
N LEU A 66 -1.93 -8.00 -12.23
CA LEU A 66 -2.16 -6.89 -13.16
C LEU A 66 -3.16 -5.84 -12.63
N PRO A 67 -4.40 -6.18 -12.23
CA PRO A 67 -5.30 -5.18 -11.65
C PRO A 67 -4.80 -4.62 -10.32
N LEU A 68 -4.11 -5.42 -9.49
CA LEU A 68 -3.58 -5.00 -8.19
C LEU A 68 -2.43 -4.00 -8.33
N THR A 69 -1.55 -4.18 -9.32
CA THR A 69 -0.46 -3.24 -9.63
C THR A 69 -1.01 -1.93 -10.19
N VAL A 70 -2.00 -1.97 -11.09
CA VAL A 70 -2.69 -0.74 -11.55
C VAL A 70 -3.37 -0.02 -10.38
N HIS A 71 -4.06 -0.75 -9.51
CA HIS A 71 -4.70 -0.20 -8.31
C HIS A 71 -3.67 0.45 -7.37
N GLY A 72 -2.53 -0.20 -7.15
CA GLY A 72 -1.41 0.36 -6.38
C GLY A 72 -0.82 1.62 -7.02
N GLY A 73 -0.71 1.66 -8.34
CA GLY A 73 -0.24 2.83 -9.10
C GLY A 73 -1.18 4.04 -8.94
N VAL A 74 -2.49 3.81 -9.08
CA VAL A 74 -3.53 4.83 -8.81
C VAL A 74 -3.43 5.30 -7.35
N GLY A 75 -3.25 4.37 -6.40
CA GLY A 75 -3.04 4.68 -4.99
C GLY A 75 -1.82 5.57 -4.73
N ALA A 76 -0.72 5.35 -5.45
CA ALA A 76 0.49 6.15 -5.34
C ALA A 76 0.31 7.57 -5.90
N VAL A 77 -0.35 7.71 -7.06
CA VAL A 77 -0.57 9.01 -7.72
C VAL A 77 -1.59 9.85 -6.95
N TYR A 78 -2.73 9.27 -6.59
CA TYR A 78 -3.82 9.98 -5.88
C TYR A 78 -3.67 9.97 -4.36
N ARG A 79 -2.61 9.37 -3.83
CA ARG A 79 -2.32 9.28 -2.39
C ARG A 79 -3.50 8.70 -1.59
N VAL A 80 -4.07 7.61 -2.09
CA VAL A 80 -5.18 6.92 -1.42
C VAL A 80 -4.61 5.77 -0.58
N PRO A 81 -4.63 5.84 0.77
CA PRO A 81 -3.95 4.87 1.62
C PRO A 81 -4.53 3.46 1.47
N GLY A 82 -5.84 3.33 1.28
CA GLY A 82 -6.48 2.02 1.09
C GLY A 82 -5.91 1.25 -0.11
N HIS A 83 -5.64 1.94 -1.23
CA HIS A 83 -5.10 1.31 -2.44
C HIS A 83 -3.65 0.85 -2.24
N LEU A 84 -2.85 1.66 -1.51
CA LEU A 84 -1.47 1.33 -1.16
C LEU A 84 -1.41 0.12 -0.21
N HIS A 85 -2.30 0.02 0.77
CA HIS A 85 -2.37 -1.12 1.68
C HIS A 85 -2.73 -2.42 0.96
N THR A 86 -3.70 -2.40 0.04
CA THR A 86 -4.04 -3.58 -0.77
C THR A 86 -2.84 -4.02 -1.62
N TYR A 87 -2.15 -3.09 -2.25
CA TYR A 87 -0.94 -3.39 -3.02
C TYR A 87 0.21 -3.92 -2.14
N LEU A 88 0.37 -3.40 -0.92
CA LEU A 88 1.36 -3.86 0.04
C LEU A 88 1.13 -5.33 0.44
N TRP A 89 -0.12 -5.72 0.72
CA TRP A 89 -0.46 -7.12 0.99
C TRP A 89 -0.17 -8.04 -0.19
N TYR A 90 -0.44 -7.58 -1.41
CA TYR A 90 -0.07 -8.30 -2.62
C TYR A 90 1.44 -8.48 -2.74
N LEU A 91 2.25 -7.46 -2.44
CA LEU A 91 3.71 -7.59 -2.43
C LEU A 91 4.21 -8.60 -1.39
N PHE A 92 3.59 -8.68 -0.21
CA PHE A 92 3.91 -9.73 0.77
C PHE A 92 3.58 -11.13 0.24
N ALA A 93 2.42 -11.30 -0.40
CA ALA A 93 2.08 -12.57 -1.04
C ALA A 93 3.06 -12.93 -2.17
N PHE A 94 3.49 -11.94 -2.95
CA PHE A 94 4.50 -12.09 -4.00
C PHE A 94 5.86 -12.51 -3.43
N LEU A 95 6.30 -11.87 -2.33
CA LEU A 95 7.53 -12.26 -1.62
C LEU A 95 7.44 -13.70 -1.08
N ALA A 96 6.30 -14.07 -0.48
CA ALA A 96 6.08 -15.41 0.04
C ALA A 96 6.09 -16.47 -1.07
N ALA A 97 5.45 -16.19 -2.21
CA ALA A 97 5.48 -17.06 -3.39
C ALA A 97 6.90 -17.21 -3.95
N GLY A 98 7.66 -16.11 -4.03
CA GLY A 98 9.07 -16.14 -4.44
C GLY A 98 9.95 -16.94 -3.48
N ALA A 99 9.75 -16.80 -2.16
CA ALA A 99 10.47 -17.57 -1.15
C ALA A 99 10.14 -19.07 -1.22
N ALA A 100 8.85 -19.42 -1.41
CA ALA A 100 8.42 -20.80 -1.62
C ALA A 100 9.05 -21.39 -2.89
N CYS A 101 9.13 -20.61 -3.97
CA CYS A 101 9.83 -20.99 -5.19
C CYS A 101 11.32 -21.25 -4.92
N LEU A 102 12.00 -20.33 -4.21
CA LEU A 102 13.41 -20.50 -3.84
C LEU A 102 13.66 -21.76 -3.02
N ILE A 103 12.82 -22.04 -2.02
CA ILE A 103 12.89 -23.26 -1.22
C ILE A 103 12.67 -24.50 -2.11
N SER A 104 11.68 -24.45 -3.01
CA SER A 104 11.40 -25.58 -3.91
C SER A 104 12.57 -25.88 -4.84
N VAL A 105 13.20 -24.86 -5.44
CA VAL A 105 14.38 -25.06 -6.29
C VAL A 105 15.55 -25.57 -5.44
N ALA A 106 15.72 -25.09 -4.21
CA ALA A 106 16.81 -25.51 -3.33
C ALA A 106 16.68 -26.98 -2.90
N VAL A 107 15.45 -27.47 -2.70
CA VAL A 107 15.17 -28.87 -2.34
C VAL A 107 15.21 -29.79 -3.58
N LEU A 108 14.74 -29.30 -4.73
CA LEU A 108 14.63 -30.09 -5.96
C LEU A 108 15.93 -30.14 -6.77
N GLN A 109 16.90 -29.27 -6.49
CA GLN A 109 18.24 -29.34 -7.07
C GLN A 109 18.94 -30.62 -6.60
N ARG A 110 18.70 -31.70 -7.35
CA ARG A 110 19.55 -32.89 -7.25
C ARG A 110 20.92 -32.47 -7.76
N PRO A 111 22.01 -32.69 -7.00
CA PRO A 111 23.34 -32.53 -7.55
C PRO A 111 23.40 -33.39 -8.81
N CYS A 112 23.93 -32.84 -9.90
CA CYS A 112 24.10 -33.55 -11.16
C CYS A 112 24.40 -35.01 -10.87
N HIS A 113 23.58 -35.93 -11.36
CA HIS A 113 23.95 -37.35 -11.42
C HIS A 113 25.06 -37.46 -12.48
N THR A 114 26.23 -36.90 -12.17
CA THR A 114 27.42 -37.04 -12.98
C THR A 114 27.72 -38.52 -12.98
N ARG A 115 27.46 -39.13 -14.14
CA ARG A 115 28.04 -40.40 -14.57
C ARG A 115 29.47 -40.45 -14.02
N GLU A 116 29.80 -41.48 -13.24
CA GLU A 116 31.09 -41.59 -12.56
C GLU A 116 32.22 -41.15 -13.51
N PRO A 117 32.99 -40.10 -13.15
CA PRO A 117 34.12 -39.69 -13.96
C PRO A 117 35.09 -40.86 -14.00
N THR A 118 35.11 -41.56 -15.14
CA THR A 118 35.98 -42.73 -15.35
C THR A 118 37.43 -42.31 -15.58
N GLY A 119 37.73 -41.01 -15.60
CA GLY A 119 39.05 -40.41 -15.49
C GLY A 119 38.96 -39.11 -14.69
N GLY A 120 40.00 -38.79 -13.93
CA GLY A 120 40.13 -37.74 -12.89
C GLY A 120 39.80 -36.28 -13.22
N ASP A 121 38.77 -36.00 -14.02
CA ASP A 121 38.39 -34.66 -14.46
C ASP A 121 37.52 -33.94 -13.41
N VAL A 122 38.19 -33.35 -12.43
CA VAL A 122 37.62 -32.41 -11.43
C VAL A 122 36.87 -31.23 -12.11
N LEU A 123 37.17 -30.95 -13.39
CA LEU A 123 36.51 -29.91 -14.16
C LEU A 123 35.02 -30.19 -14.42
N ALA A 124 34.62 -31.46 -14.55
CA ALA A 124 33.25 -31.83 -14.91
C ALA A 124 32.23 -31.52 -13.82
N THR A 125 32.62 -31.61 -12.55
CA THR A 125 31.74 -31.32 -11.40
C THR A 125 31.52 -29.82 -11.21
N MET A 126 32.54 -28.98 -11.49
CA MET A 126 32.40 -27.52 -11.41
C MET A 126 31.43 -26.95 -12.45
N VAL A 127 31.44 -27.48 -13.67
CA VAL A 127 30.59 -26.96 -14.76
C VAL A 127 29.10 -27.17 -14.48
N CYS A 128 28.71 -28.27 -13.82
CA CYS A 128 27.30 -28.49 -13.48
C CYS A 128 26.84 -27.71 -12.24
N GLY A 129 27.72 -27.44 -11.27
CA GLY A 129 27.36 -26.68 -10.07
C GLY A 129 27.08 -25.20 -10.34
N LEU A 130 27.77 -24.61 -11.32
CA LEU A 130 27.76 -23.16 -11.54
C LEU A 130 26.38 -22.58 -11.92
N PRO A 131 25.62 -23.12 -12.90
CA PRO A 131 24.31 -22.57 -13.27
C PRO A 131 23.30 -22.61 -12.13
N ASN A 132 23.34 -23.68 -11.34
CA ASN A 132 22.49 -23.87 -10.17
C ASN A 132 22.76 -22.81 -9.11
N PHE A 133 24.04 -22.59 -8.76
CA PHE A 133 24.43 -21.53 -7.82
C PHE A 133 24.05 -20.14 -8.32
N THR A 134 24.30 -19.85 -9.60
CA THR A 134 23.96 -18.56 -10.21
C THR A 134 22.45 -18.29 -10.11
N SER A 135 21.59 -19.26 -10.41
CA SER A 135 20.14 -19.12 -10.29
C SER A 135 19.68 -18.81 -8.85
N MET A 136 20.27 -19.47 -7.84
CA MET A 136 19.97 -19.23 -6.43
C MET A 136 20.34 -17.81 -5.99
N VAL A 137 21.52 -17.34 -6.40
CA VAL A 137 21.98 -15.98 -6.08
C VAL A 137 21.06 -14.95 -6.73
N PHE A 138 20.70 -15.11 -8.00
CA PHE A 138 19.77 -14.19 -8.67
C PHE A 138 18.39 -14.17 -8.02
N LEU A 139 17.86 -15.33 -7.64
CA LEU A 139 16.56 -15.42 -6.98
C LEU A 139 16.61 -14.80 -5.57
N ALA A 140 17.69 -15.00 -4.81
CA ALA A 140 17.89 -14.36 -3.52
C ALA A 140 18.00 -12.82 -3.64
N LEU A 141 18.78 -12.32 -4.60
CA LEU A 141 18.87 -10.89 -4.91
C LEU A 141 17.50 -10.31 -5.29
N PHE A 142 16.72 -11.05 -6.08
CA PHE A 142 15.36 -10.67 -6.43
C PHE A 142 14.47 -10.52 -5.19
N LEU A 143 14.51 -11.47 -4.23
CA LEU A 143 13.77 -11.37 -2.97
C LEU A 143 14.18 -10.16 -2.12
N ILE A 144 15.48 -9.82 -2.12
CA ILE A 144 15.98 -8.61 -1.44
C ILE A 144 15.39 -7.36 -2.09
N VAL A 145 15.41 -7.27 -3.42
CA VAL A 145 14.83 -6.14 -4.17
C VAL A 145 13.32 -6.00 -3.88
N VAL A 146 12.58 -7.11 -3.87
CA VAL A 146 11.15 -7.11 -3.50
C VAL A 146 10.95 -6.65 -2.05
N SER A 147 11.80 -7.07 -1.13
CA SER A 147 11.74 -6.64 0.28
C SER A 147 11.98 -5.13 0.43
N VAL A 148 12.93 -4.57 -0.32
CA VAL A 148 13.15 -3.11 -0.39
C VAL A 148 11.93 -2.40 -0.98
N ALA A 149 11.31 -2.95 -2.03
CA ALA A 149 10.10 -2.40 -2.61
C ALA A 149 8.93 -2.38 -1.61
N ILE A 150 8.74 -3.45 -0.83
CA ILE A 150 7.75 -3.52 0.27
C ILE A 150 8.00 -2.39 1.28
N TYR A 151 9.26 -2.22 1.72
CA TYR A 151 9.63 -1.16 2.66
C TYR A 151 9.30 0.23 2.12
N LEU A 152 9.60 0.51 0.84
CA LEU A 152 9.33 1.79 0.21
C LEU A 152 7.83 2.07 0.06
N VAL A 153 7.04 1.08 -0.34
CA VAL A 153 5.57 1.20 -0.45
C VAL A 153 4.94 1.40 0.92
N TRP A 154 5.38 0.64 1.93
CA TRP A 154 4.94 0.82 3.32
C TRP A 154 5.27 2.23 3.82
N SER A 155 6.49 2.70 3.57
CA SER A 155 6.90 4.06 3.94
C SER A 155 6.09 5.14 3.24
N LEU A 156 5.71 4.95 1.97
CA LEU A 156 4.84 5.89 1.26
C LEU A 156 3.44 5.90 1.88
N SER A 157 2.90 4.73 2.21
CA SER A 157 1.57 4.60 2.85
C SER A 157 1.52 5.35 4.18
N GLU A 158 2.53 5.17 5.03
CA GLU A 158 2.66 5.87 6.31
C GLU A 158 2.76 7.39 6.11
N ASN A 159 3.55 7.84 5.14
CA ASN A 159 3.69 9.27 4.82
C ASN A 159 2.38 9.90 4.30
N VAL A 160 1.61 9.15 3.51
CA VAL A 160 0.29 9.58 3.02
C VAL A 160 -0.71 9.65 4.18
N GLN A 161 -0.73 8.65 5.05
CA GLN A 161 -1.64 8.61 6.19
C GLN A 161 -1.39 9.78 7.16
N ARG A 162 -0.12 10.05 7.51
CA ARG A 162 0.23 11.19 8.37
C ARG A 162 -0.21 12.52 7.77
N ARG A 163 -0.05 12.70 6.46
CA ARG A 163 -0.52 13.92 5.77
C ARG A 163 -2.04 14.06 5.83
N LEU A 164 -2.76 12.96 5.61
CA LEU A 164 -4.22 12.95 5.69
C LEU A 164 -4.72 13.34 7.09
N GLU A 165 -4.07 12.83 8.14
CA GLU A 165 -4.38 13.19 9.52
C GLU A 165 -4.12 14.68 9.79
N THR A 166 -2.98 15.21 9.35
CA THR A 166 -2.67 16.65 9.50
C THR A 166 -3.63 17.56 8.75
N ASP A 167 -4.07 17.16 7.56
CA ASP A 167 -5.04 17.91 6.78
C ASP A 167 -6.42 17.87 7.46
N LEU A 168 -6.81 16.73 8.04
CA LEU A 168 -8.06 16.58 8.76
C LEU A 168 -8.13 17.50 10.00
N PHE A 169 -7.04 17.60 10.76
CA PHE A 169 -6.96 18.53 11.90
C PHE A 169 -7.14 19.99 11.47
N ARG A 170 -6.55 20.38 10.33
CA ARG A 170 -6.68 21.74 9.79
C ARG A 170 -8.13 22.11 9.45
N TYR A 171 -8.94 21.14 9.02
CA TYR A 171 -10.38 21.37 8.76
C TYR A 171 -11.24 21.31 10.02
N GLN A 172 -10.77 20.65 11.08
CA GLN A 172 -11.53 20.47 12.30
C GLN A 172 -11.66 21.77 13.10
N GLU A 173 -10.60 22.59 13.18
CA GLU A 173 -10.61 23.87 13.90
C GLU A 173 -11.71 24.85 13.42
N PRO A 174 -11.82 25.18 12.12
CA PRO A 174 -12.86 26.11 11.66
C PRO A 174 -14.27 25.53 11.80
N LEU A 175 -14.43 24.22 11.70
CA LEU A 175 -15.72 23.55 11.93
C LEU A 175 -16.13 23.62 13.40
N GLN A 176 -15.21 23.37 14.33
CA GLN A 176 -15.45 23.50 15.76
C GLN A 176 -15.74 24.95 16.15
N LEU A 177 -15.02 25.92 15.59
CA LEU A 177 -15.27 27.33 15.83
C LEU A 177 -16.67 27.76 15.34
N LYS A 178 -17.08 27.30 14.14
CA LYS A 178 -18.44 27.55 13.64
C LYS A 178 -19.51 26.92 14.51
N ALA A 179 -19.27 25.70 15.01
CA ALA A 179 -20.18 25.04 15.95
C ALA A 179 -20.30 25.83 17.27
N GLN A 180 -19.19 26.34 17.81
CA GLN A 180 -19.19 27.17 19.02
C GLN A 180 -19.91 28.51 18.83
N LEU A 181 -19.68 29.19 17.71
CA LEU A 181 -20.38 30.45 17.39
C LEU A 181 -21.88 30.23 17.20
N GLY A 182 -22.28 29.11 16.58
CA GLY A 182 -23.69 28.72 16.46
C GLY A 182 -24.35 28.50 17.81
N GLU A 183 -23.67 27.83 18.74
CA GLU A 183 -24.15 27.61 20.10
C GLU A 183 -24.29 28.93 20.87
N GLN A 184 -23.31 29.83 20.77
CA GLN A 184 -23.36 31.15 21.41
C GLN A 184 -24.52 32.01 20.88
N ALA A 185 -24.72 32.03 19.56
CA ALA A 185 -25.84 32.74 18.95
C ALA A 185 -27.19 32.20 19.44
N MET A 186 -27.31 30.87 19.58
CA MET A 186 -28.51 30.23 20.12
C MET A 186 -28.76 30.62 21.59
N GLN A 187 -27.71 30.65 22.41
CA GLN A 187 -27.81 31.06 23.81
C GLN A 187 -28.22 32.53 23.95
N GLN A 188 -27.65 33.42 23.12
CA GLN A 188 -28.04 34.84 23.08
C GLN A 188 -29.50 35.02 22.66
N ALA A 189 -29.96 34.28 21.64
CA ALA A 189 -31.35 34.30 21.21
C ALA A 189 -32.31 33.84 22.33
N ARG A 190 -31.95 32.79 23.07
CA ARG A 190 -32.74 32.30 24.22
C ARG A 190 -32.82 33.34 25.34
N GLN A 191 -31.71 34.01 25.64
CA GLN A 191 -31.68 35.06 26.66
C GLN A 191 -32.55 36.25 26.27
N ALA A 192 -32.46 36.72 25.02
CA ALA A 192 -33.29 37.81 24.49
C ALA A 192 -34.79 37.46 24.52
N ALA A 193 -35.16 36.21 24.20
CA ALA A 193 -36.54 35.74 24.30
C ALA A 193 -37.05 35.66 25.75
N GLY A 194 -36.17 35.35 26.71
CA GLY A 194 -36.49 35.32 28.14
C GLY A 194 -36.73 36.71 28.73
N SER A 195 -35.86 37.68 28.42
CA SER A 195 -35.96 39.05 28.97
C SER A 195 -37.21 39.80 28.50
N GLY A 196 -37.67 39.56 27.26
CA GLY A 196 -38.91 40.17 26.74
C GLY A 196 -40.16 39.79 27.54
N LYS A 197 -40.21 38.58 28.11
CA LYS A 197 -41.35 38.13 28.93
C LYS A 197 -41.43 38.83 30.29
N SER A 198 -40.29 39.21 30.87
CA SER A 198 -40.25 39.92 32.16
C SER A 198 -40.63 41.40 32.02
N ALA A 199 -40.26 42.05 30.90
CA ALA A 199 -40.63 43.45 30.65
C ALA A 199 -42.15 43.65 30.47
N HIS A 200 -42.85 42.67 29.88
CA HIS A 200 -44.29 42.80 29.64
C HIS A 200 -45.15 42.67 30.91
N ARG A 201 -44.63 42.08 31.99
CA ARG A 201 -45.36 41.93 33.26
C ARG A 201 -45.30 43.17 34.17
N GLY A 202 -44.55 44.20 33.77
CA GLY A 202 -44.16 45.33 34.62
C GLY A 202 -45.05 46.58 34.61
N GLY A 203 -46.07 46.72 33.76
CA GLY A 203 -46.87 47.95 33.84
C GLY A 203 -47.90 48.17 32.75
N ILE A 204 -49.16 47.94 33.10
CA ILE A 204 -50.18 48.95 32.86
C ILE A 204 -50.73 49.31 34.24
N PRO A 205 -50.29 50.41 34.88
CA PRO A 205 -51.04 50.97 35.99
C PRO A 205 -52.42 51.37 35.45
N GLY A 206 -53.45 50.62 35.84
CA GLY A 206 -54.83 50.75 35.35
C GLY A 206 -55.57 51.98 35.87
N ALA A 207 -55.03 53.19 35.66
CA ALA A 207 -55.52 54.40 36.33
C ALA A 207 -56.18 55.46 35.42
N LEU A 208 -56.60 55.16 34.17
CA LEU A 208 -57.02 56.24 33.26
C LEU A 208 -58.19 55.94 32.30
N TRP A 209 -59.22 55.21 32.77
CA TRP A 209 -60.43 54.91 31.97
C TRP A 209 -61.76 55.37 32.59
N ASN A 210 -61.78 56.37 33.48
CA ASN A 210 -63.01 56.74 34.22
C ASN A 210 -63.46 58.21 34.12
N SER A 211 -63.31 58.89 32.97
CA SER A 211 -63.73 60.31 32.87
C SER A 211 -64.46 60.73 31.59
N VAL A 212 -65.15 59.81 30.89
CA VAL A 212 -66.04 60.19 29.79
C VAL A 212 -67.35 59.39 29.86
N ALA A 213 -68.26 59.82 30.72
CA ALA A 213 -69.69 59.53 30.59
C ALA A 213 -70.46 60.71 31.18
N LEU A 214 -71.00 61.50 30.25
CA LEU A 214 -72.03 62.54 30.43
C LEU A 214 -73.40 61.88 30.61
#